data_AF-A0A5F0K7L6-F1
#
_entry.id   AF-A0A5F0K7L6-F1
#
_cell.length_a   1.000
_cell.length_b   1.000
_cell.length_c   1.000
_cell.angle_alpha   90.00
_cell.angle_beta   90.00
_cell.angle_gamma   90.00
#
_symmetry.space_group_name_H-M   'P 1'
#
loop_
_entity.id
_entity.type
_entity.pdbx_description
1 polymer ?
#
loop_
_entity_poly.entity_id
_entity_poly.type
_entity_poly.pdbx_seq_one_letter_code
_entity_poly.pdbx_strand_id
1 'polypeptide(L)'
;MSPETFVDVFREALWLVTIMVCAVILPSLMVGLIVAIFQAATSINEQTLSFLPRLVVTLLALGAGAHWGLQSLMDFFQLMVSQIPEVVG
;
A
#
# COMPACT_ATOMS: atom_id res chain seq x y z
N MET A 1 -26.05 7.72 -14.29
CA MET A 1 -25.27 7.95 -13.05
C MET A 1 -25.48 9.35 -12.49
N SER A 2 -25.57 9.49 -11.16
CA SER A 2 -25.60 10.79 -10.48
C SER A 2 -24.19 11.19 -9.99
N PRO A 3 -23.92 12.49 -9.73
CA PRO A 3 -22.60 12.95 -9.26
C PRO A 3 -22.11 12.27 -7.98
N GLU A 4 -23.03 11.85 -7.12
CA GLU A 4 -22.72 11.14 -5.87
C GLU A 4 -22.08 9.77 -6.14
N THR A 5 -22.55 9.05 -7.17
CA THR A 5 -22.00 7.74 -7.55
C THR A 5 -20.54 7.83 -7.97
N PHE A 6 -20.15 8.90 -8.68
CA PHE A 6 -18.75 9.12 -9.03
C PHE A 6 -17.88 9.35 -7.80
N VAL A 7 -18.36 10.13 -6.84
CA VAL A 7 -17.63 10.39 -5.59
C VAL A 7 -17.41 9.09 -4.80
N ASP A 8 -18.41 8.21 -4.77
CA ASP A 8 -18.29 6.91 -4.11
C ASP A 8 -17.23 6.00 -4.76
N VAL A 9 -17.17 5.97 -6.11
CA VAL A 9 -16.12 5.25 -6.84
C VAL A 9 -14.73 5.78 -6.49
N PHE A 10 -14.55 7.10 -6.47
CA PHE A 10 -13.27 7.71 -6.08
C PHE A 10 -12.89 7.38 -4.63
N ARG A 11 -13.87 7.39 -3.72
CA ARG A 11 -13.66 7.03 -2.32
C ARG A 11 -13.17 5.59 -2.20
N GLU A 12 -13.79 4.66 -2.92
CA GLU A 12 -13.42 3.24 -2.90
C GLU A 12 -12.03 3.01 -3.51
N ALA A 13 -11.70 3.69 -4.62
CA ALA A 13 -10.37 3.67 -5.20
C ALA A 13 -9.28 4.17 -4.23
N LEU A 14 -9.51 5.32 -3.57
CA LEU A 14 -8.59 5.89 -2.59
C LEU A 14 -8.43 5.00 -1.36
N TRP A 15 -9.51 4.36 -0.93
CA TRP A 15 -9.48 3.40 0.17
C TRP A 15 -8.60 2.19 -0.18
N LEU A 16 -8.79 1.60 -1.37
CA LEU A 16 -7.99 0.48 -1.84
C LEU A 16 -6.49 0.85 -1.89
N VAL A 17 -6.17 2.00 -2.52
CA VAL A 17 -4.79 2.50 -2.58
C VAL A 17 -4.20 2.69 -1.19
N THR A 18 -4.96 3.28 -0.28
CA THR A 18 -4.52 3.53 1.10
C THR A 18 -4.19 2.23 1.82
N ILE A 19 -5.06 1.21 1.74
CA ILE A 19 -4.78 -0.08 2.38
C ILE A 19 -3.54 -0.74 1.75
N MET A 20 -3.43 -0.74 0.42
CA MET A 20 -2.29 -1.35 -0.26
C MET A 20 -0.97 -0.69 0.12
N VAL A 21 -0.94 0.65 0.15
CA VAL A 21 0.25 1.41 0.58
C VAL A 21 0.55 1.12 2.05
N CYS A 22 -0.45 1.17 2.94
CA CYS A 22 -0.25 0.87 4.36
C CYS A 22 0.30 -0.53 4.58
N ALA A 23 -0.22 -1.55 3.89
CA ALA A 23 0.22 -2.94 4.02
C ALA A 23 1.72 -3.11 3.70
N VAL A 24 2.24 -2.33 2.75
CA VAL A 24 3.65 -2.39 2.33
C VAL A 24 4.54 -1.48 3.19
N ILE A 25 4.07 -0.27 3.51
CA ILE A 25 4.89 0.77 4.14
C ILE A 25 4.94 0.64 5.66
N LEU A 26 3.85 0.26 6.35
CA LEU A 26 3.87 0.13 7.82
C LEU A 26 4.97 -0.80 8.33
N PRO A 27 5.13 -2.03 7.79
CA PRO A 27 6.19 -2.93 8.24
C PRO A 27 7.59 -2.32 8.08
N SER A 28 7.83 -1.68 6.93
CA SER A 28 9.10 -1.01 6.63
C SER A 28 9.36 0.17 7.58
N LEU A 29 8.33 0.94 7.91
CA LEU A 29 8.40 2.05 8.85
C LEU A 29 8.72 1.57 10.27
N MET A 30 8.07 0.50 10.73
CA MET A 30 8.35 -0.10 12.05
C MET A 30 9.82 -0.53 12.16
N VAL A 31 10.35 -1.22 11.14
CA VAL A 31 11.75 -1.64 11.15
C VAL A 31 12.69 -0.43 11.03
N GLY A 32 12.34 0.56 10.22
CA GLY A 32 13.07 1.81 10.13
C GLY A 32 13.18 2.54 11.47
N LEU A 33 12.11 2.55 12.26
CA LEU A 33 12.08 3.15 13.59
C LEU A 33 12.99 2.39 14.56
N ILE A 34 12.91 1.05 14.57
CA ILE A 34 13.77 0.20 15.41
C ILE A 34 15.24 0.44 15.10
N VAL A 35 15.60 0.48 13.81
CA VAL A 35 16.97 0.73 13.38
C VAL A 35 17.43 2.15 13.73
N ALA A 36 16.57 3.16 13.61
CA ALA A 36 16.90 4.53 14.00
C ALA A 36 17.18 4.67 15.50
N ILE A 37 16.39 3.98 16.35
CA ILE A 37 16.63 3.95 17.80
C ILE A 37 17.96 3.26 18.10
N PHE A 38 18.27 2.16 17.42
CA PHE A 38 19.54 1.46 17.58
C PHE A 38 20.72 2.35 17.19
N GLN A 39 20.65 3.02 16.04
CA GLN A 39 21.66 3.97 15.57
C GLN A 39 21.90 5.10 16.58
N ALA A 40 20.82 5.66 17.13
CA ALA A 40 20.90 6.70 18.15
C ALA A 40 21.53 6.20 19.45
N ALA A 41 21.16 4.99 19.91
CA ALA A 41 21.67 4.41 21.15
C ALA A 41 23.16 4.06 21.08
N THR A 42 23.66 3.63 19.92
CA THR A 42 25.06 3.22 19.74
C THR A 42 25.93 4.29 19.08
N SER A 43 25.39 5.48 18.78
CA SER A 43 26.07 6.55 18.04
C SER A 43 26.63 6.12 16.66
N ILE A 44 26.03 5.11 16.03
CA ILE A 44 26.42 4.63 14.69
C ILE A 44 25.66 5.45 13.64
N ASN A 45 26.38 6.23 12.83
CA ASN A 45 25.81 7.05 11.75
C ASN A 45 26.12 6.49 10.36
N GLU A 46 25.80 5.20 10.15
CA GLU A 46 25.97 4.52 8.86
C GLU A 46 24.67 4.54 8.07
N GLN A 47 24.64 5.30 6.97
CA GLN A 47 23.45 5.51 6.15
C GLN A 47 22.88 4.19 5.58
N THR A 48 23.77 3.26 5.21
CA THR A 48 23.42 1.96 4.61
C THR A 48 22.70 1.02 5.57
N LEU A 49 23.05 1.07 6.87
CA LEU A 49 22.46 0.25 7.93
C LEU A 49 20.96 0.54 8.07
N SER A 50 20.55 1.78 7.82
CA SER A 50 19.14 2.19 7.83
C SER A 50 18.40 1.74 6.57
N PHE A 51 19.07 1.68 5.43
CA PHE A 51 18.45 1.39 4.12
C PHE A 51 18.15 -0.11 3.93
N LEU A 52 19.14 -0.99 4.13
CA LEU A 52 19.04 -2.40 3.77
C LEU A 52 17.91 -3.15 4.51
N PRO A 53 17.76 -3.04 5.85
CA PRO A 53 16.68 -3.72 6.57
C PRO A 53 15.29 -3.28 6.10
N ARG A 54 15.11 -1.97 5.83
CA ARG A 54 13.86 -1.42 5.31
C ARG A 54 13.53 -2.00 3.92
N LEU A 55 14.52 -2.08 3.03
CA LEU A 55 14.34 -2.65 1.70
C LEU A 55 13.89 -4.11 1.77
N VAL A 56 14.58 -4.94 2.57
CA VAL A 56 14.24 -6.36 2.73
C VAL A 56 12.81 -6.53 3.24
N VAL A 57 12.41 -5.76 4.24
CA VAL A 57 11.07 -5.82 4.82
C VAL A 57 10.01 -5.36 3.82
N THR A 58 10.26 -4.30 3.06
CA THR A 58 9.37 -3.87 1.98
C THR A 58 9.18 -4.97 0.93
N LEU A 59 10.26 -5.63 0.51
CA LEU A 59 10.19 -6.73 -0.46
C LEU A 59 9.42 -7.94 0.08
N LEU A 60 9.61 -8.28 1.36
CA LEU A 60 8.85 -9.34 2.03
C LEU A 60 7.37 -8.99 2.16
N ALA A 61 7.05 -7.76 2.54
CA ALA A 61 5.67 -7.29 2.63
C ALA A 61 4.98 -7.30 1.27
N LEU A 62 5.68 -6.89 0.20
CA LEU A 62 5.20 -7.00 -1.18
C LEU A 62 4.98 -8.46 -1.58
N GLY A 63 5.93 -9.35 -1.30
CA GLY A 63 5.81 -10.77 -1.61
C GLY A 63 4.64 -11.43 -0.89
N ALA A 64 4.48 -11.14 0.41
CA ALA A 64 3.39 -11.68 1.22
C ALA A 64 2.02 -11.09 0.82
N GLY A 65 1.99 -9.79 0.51
CA GLY A 65 0.77 -9.09 0.08
C GLY A 65 0.42 -9.26 -1.39
N ALA A 66 1.29 -9.89 -2.21
CA ALA A 66 1.13 -9.95 -3.66
C ALA A 66 -0.18 -10.60 -4.08
N HIS A 67 -0.50 -11.77 -3.52
CA HIS A 67 -1.70 -12.52 -3.90
C HIS A 67 -2.98 -11.74 -3.60
N TRP A 68 -3.12 -11.28 -2.34
CA TRP A 68 -4.28 -10.51 -1.90
C TRP A 68 -4.39 -9.14 -2.60
N GLY A 69 -3.27 -8.44 -2.78
CA GLY A 69 -3.25 -7.12 -3.39
C GLY A 69 -3.63 -7.15 -4.88
N LEU A 70 -3.13 -8.17 -5.61
CA LEU A 70 -3.51 -8.38 -7.01
C LEU A 70 -4.98 -8.80 -7.14
N GLN A 71 -5.46 -9.67 -6.26
CA GLN A 71 -6.87 -10.04 -6.24
C GLN A 71 -7.76 -8.80 -6.00
N SER A 72 -7.44 -7.99 -5.00
CA SER A 72 -8.22 -6.78 -4.68
C SER A 72 -8.24 -5.77 -5.83
N LEU A 73 -7.12 -5.60 -6.53
CA LEU A 73 -7.07 -4.77 -7.75
C LEU A 73 -7.94 -5.33 -8.88
N MET A 74 -7.90 -6.64 -9.08
CA MET A 74 -8.67 -7.31 -10.12
C MET A 74 -10.17 -7.24 -9.84
N ASP A 75 -10.57 -7.44 -8.59
CA ASP A 75 -11.96 -7.32 -8.14
C ASP A 75 -12.48 -5.89 -8.34
N PHE A 76 -11.68 -4.89 -7.95
CA PHE A 76 -12.03 -3.48 -8.18
C PHE A 76 -12.15 -3.15 -9.67
N PHE A 77 -11.23 -3.65 -10.50
CA PHE A 77 -11.29 -3.46 -11.95
C PHE A 77 -12.54 -4.09 -12.57
N GLN A 78 -12.88 -5.32 -12.17
CA GLN A 78 -14.08 -6.00 -12.65
C GLN A 78 -15.36 -5.25 -12.24
N LEU A 79 -15.41 -4.74 -11.00
CA LEU A 79 -16.50 -3.88 -10.54
C LEU A 79 -16.66 -2.66 -11.45
N MET A 80 -15.57 -1.94 -11.74
CA MET A 80 -15.62 -0.78 -12.63
C MET A 80 -16.14 -1.13 -14.02
N VAL A 81 -15.64 -2.22 -14.62
CA VAL A 81 -16.11 -2.68 -15.94
C VAL A 81 -17.60 -3.03 -15.91
N SER A 82 -18.09 -3.66 -14.84
CA SER A 82 -19.50 -4.02 -14.69
C SER A 82 -20.44 -2.82 -14.57
N GLN A 83 -19.93 -1.68 -14.08
CA GLN A 83 -20.69 -0.44 -13.94
C GLN A 83 -20.72 0.40 -15.22
N ILE A 84 -19.84 0.16 -16.21
CA ILE A 84 -19.79 0.93 -17.48
C ILE A 84 -21.16 1.02 -18.18
N PRO A 85 -21.94 -0.07 -18.34
CA PRO A 85 -23.25 0.00 -19.00
C PRO A 85 -24.24 0.95 -18.31
N GLU A 86 -24.17 1.11 -16.98
CA GLU A 86 -25.04 2.01 -16.19
C GLU A 86 -24.63 3.49 -16.29
N VAL A 87 -23.42 3.75 -16.79
CA VAL A 87 -22.92 5.11 -17.06
C VAL A 87 -23.30 5.57 -18.46
N VAL A 88 -23.33 4.63 -19.41
CA VAL A 88 -23.60 4.88 -20.83
C VAL A 88 -25.10 4.83 -21.15
N GLY A 89 -25.88 4.04 -20.41
CA GLY A 89 -27.34 4.00 -20.47
C GLY A 89 -28.00 5.08 -19.62
#